data_AF-A0A820MS34-F1
#
_entry.id   AF-A0A820MS34-F1
#
_cell.length_a   1.000
_cell.length_b   1.000
_cell.length_c   1.000
_cell.angle_alpha   90.00
_cell.angle_beta   90.00
_cell.angle_gamma   90.00
#
_symmetry.space_group_name_H-M   'P 1'
#
loop_
_entity.id
_entity.type
_entity.pdbx_description
1 polymer ?
#
loop_
_entity_poly.entity_id
_entity_poly.type
_entity_poly.pdbx_seq_one_letter_code
_entity_poly.pdbx_strand_id
1 'polypeptide(L)'
;LQKQYLYSAIGAEVSTKTASYNTIGPYNDTISKRTVTVWIDHGLGPYTRDYNYMILPNVNIESISDLIKRYENEQIFSCISNKDYIHGTAWPILQRASFVLWNNMTSNFSCESSLFTLNVHLKDAGVYLFNETTSHFSITISHPNRINDTITINIDRIGYGQECIPLSNNTTNVSIKLPSSKELLGSSIIVT
;
A
#
# COMPACT_ATOMS: atom_id res chain seq x y z
N LEU A 1 0.10 -32.01 15.82
CA LEU A 1 -0.27 -30.77 15.10
C LEU A 1 1.01 -30.14 14.59
N GLN A 2 1.21 -30.12 13.27
CA GLN A 2 2.41 -29.57 12.63
C GLN A 2 2.32 -28.04 12.67
N LYS A 3 3.38 -27.35 13.09
CA LYS A 3 3.44 -25.88 13.05
C LYS A 3 3.35 -25.44 11.58
N GLN A 4 2.27 -24.75 11.21
CA GLN A 4 2.17 -24.10 9.91
C GLN A 4 2.94 -22.78 9.96
N TYR A 5 3.95 -22.65 9.09
CA TYR A 5 4.66 -21.40 8.84
C TYR A 5 3.92 -20.60 7.75
N LEU A 6 4.16 -19.29 7.68
CA LEU A 6 3.53 -18.39 6.70
C LEU A 6 3.92 -18.74 5.25
N TYR A 7 5.13 -19.27 5.05
CA TYR A 7 5.68 -19.69 3.76
C TYR A 7 6.36 -21.06 3.87
N SER A 8 6.39 -21.80 2.77
CA SER A 8 7.15 -23.04 2.61
C SER A 8 8.64 -22.75 2.36
N ALA A 9 8.94 -21.76 1.51
CA ALA A 9 10.32 -21.34 1.24
C ALA A 9 10.38 -19.90 0.67
N ILE A 10 11.56 -19.29 0.77
CA ILE A 10 11.94 -18.13 -0.05
C ILE A 10 13.09 -18.60 -0.95
N GLY A 11 12.91 -18.46 -2.26
CA GLY A 11 13.86 -18.95 -3.25
C GLY A 11 14.47 -17.82 -4.08
N ALA A 12 15.72 -18.02 -4.48
CA ALA A 12 16.40 -17.18 -5.47
C ALA A 12 17.22 -18.05 -6.40
N GLU A 13 17.17 -17.77 -7.70
CA GLU A 13 17.87 -18.51 -8.75
C GLU A 13 18.50 -17.55 -9.76
N VAL A 14 19.77 -17.78 -10.08
CA VAL A 14 20.44 -17.15 -11.21
C VAL A 14 20.57 -18.19 -12.32
N SER A 15 19.92 -17.97 -13.45
CA SER A 15 19.97 -18.89 -14.59
C SER A 15 20.05 -18.17 -15.92
N THR A 16 20.39 -18.90 -16.98
CA THR A 16 20.30 -18.41 -18.35
C THR A 16 19.06 -19.02 -19.00
N LYS A 17 18.11 -18.18 -19.40
CA LYS A 17 16.89 -18.60 -20.10
C LYS A 17 17.04 -18.34 -21.58
N THR A 18 16.68 -19.34 -22.38
CA THR A 18 16.66 -19.28 -23.84
C THR A 18 15.23 -19.45 -24.32
N ALA A 19 14.76 -18.53 -25.16
CA ALA A 19 13.42 -18.58 -25.73
C ALA A 19 13.42 -18.02 -27.15
N SER A 20 12.46 -18.47 -27.95
CA SER A 20 12.24 -17.97 -29.31
C SER A 20 11.04 -17.04 -29.35
N TYR A 21 11.16 -15.92 -30.08
CA TYR A 21 10.05 -15.01 -30.30
C TYR A 21 8.88 -15.65 -31.05
N ASN A 22 9.11 -16.75 -31.78
CA ASN A 22 8.07 -17.44 -32.54
C ASN A 22 7.00 -18.08 -31.63
N THR A 23 7.28 -18.19 -30.32
CA THR A 23 6.34 -18.71 -29.32
C THR A 23 5.32 -17.66 -28.86
N ILE A 24 5.60 -16.36 -29.06
CA ILE A 24 4.78 -15.24 -28.57
C ILE A 24 4.52 -14.17 -29.65
N GLY A 25 5.00 -14.38 -30.89
CA GLY A 25 4.91 -13.42 -31.97
C GLY A 25 5.42 -13.97 -33.31
N PRO A 26 5.47 -13.15 -34.37
CA PRO A 26 5.77 -13.60 -35.72
C PRO A 26 7.28 -13.71 -36.05
N TYR A 27 8.17 -13.39 -35.12
CA TYR A 27 9.62 -13.33 -35.36
C TYR A 27 10.30 -14.66 -35.04
N ASN A 28 11.21 -15.12 -35.89
CA ASN A 28 11.90 -16.41 -35.73
C ASN A 28 13.33 -16.25 -35.18
N ASP A 29 13.47 -15.43 -34.15
CA ASP A 29 14.75 -15.19 -33.48
C ASP A 29 14.79 -15.88 -32.11
N THR A 30 15.88 -16.59 -31.84
CA THR A 30 16.15 -17.20 -30.53
C THR A 30 17.08 -16.31 -29.73
N ILE A 31 16.71 -16.00 -28.51
CA ILE A 31 17.52 -15.19 -27.59
C ILE A 31 17.83 -15.94 -26.31
N SER A 32 19.03 -15.74 -25.78
CA SER A 32 19.45 -16.22 -24.46
C SER A 32 19.80 -15.03 -23.57
N LYS A 33 19.26 -14.99 -22.36
CA LYS A 33 19.52 -13.94 -21.38
C LYS A 33 19.72 -14.53 -19.98
N ARG A 34 20.61 -13.90 -19.21
CA ARG A 34 20.77 -14.18 -17.78
C ARG A 34 19.62 -13.56 -17.02
N THR A 35 19.02 -14.31 -16.12
CA THR A 35 17.89 -13.91 -15.29
C THR A 35 18.20 -14.18 -13.84
N VAL A 36 17.74 -13.29 -12.96
CA VAL A 36 17.61 -13.55 -11.53
C VAL A 36 16.12 -13.69 -11.26
N THR A 37 15.72 -14.82 -10.66
CA THR A 37 14.33 -15.08 -10.25
C THR A 37 14.31 -15.17 -8.73
N VAL A 38 13.45 -14.41 -8.07
CA VAL A 38 13.22 -14.48 -6.62
C VAL A 38 11.74 -14.75 -6.40
N TRP A 39 11.40 -15.67 -5.50
CA TRP A 39 10.02 -16.06 -5.25
C TRP A 39 9.76 -16.42 -3.79
N ILE A 40 8.50 -16.28 -3.39
CA ILE A 40 7.96 -16.77 -2.12
C ILE A 40 7.09 -17.99 -2.47
N ASP A 41 7.42 -19.14 -1.88
CA ASP A 41 6.66 -20.37 -2.06
C ASP A 41 5.68 -20.57 -0.90
N HIS A 42 4.38 -20.60 -1.21
CA HIS A 42 3.32 -20.85 -0.24
C HIS A 42 3.05 -22.35 -0.01
N GLY A 43 3.64 -23.25 -0.79
CA GLY A 43 3.42 -24.70 -0.72
C GLY A 43 2.06 -25.15 -1.25
N LEU A 44 1.73 -26.43 -1.02
CA LEU A 44 0.46 -27.03 -1.44
C LEU A 44 -0.64 -26.79 -0.40
N GLY A 45 -1.80 -26.32 -0.84
CA GLY A 45 -2.95 -26.06 0.03
C GLY A 45 -2.67 -25.07 1.17
N PRO A 46 -2.12 -23.88 0.88
CA PRO A 46 -1.77 -22.91 1.92
C PRO A 46 -3.00 -22.46 2.70
N TYR A 47 -2.86 -22.36 4.03
CA TYR A 47 -3.91 -21.86 4.92
C TYR A 47 -4.12 -20.34 4.74
N THR A 48 -3.03 -19.58 4.57
CA THR A 48 -3.06 -18.17 4.16
C THR A 48 -2.13 -17.96 2.96
N ARG A 49 -2.43 -16.95 2.13
CA ARG A 49 -1.63 -16.62 0.93
C ARG A 49 -0.96 -15.25 1.06
N ASP A 50 -0.86 -14.76 2.28
CA ASP A 50 -0.38 -13.42 2.56
C ASP A 50 1.11 -13.38 2.35
N TYR A 51 1.60 -12.33 1.70
CA TYR A 51 3.02 -12.05 1.60
C TYR A 51 3.29 -10.58 1.89
N ASN A 52 4.51 -10.28 2.33
CA ASN A 52 4.96 -8.91 2.52
C ASN A 52 6.46 -8.82 2.20
N TYR A 53 6.80 -7.96 1.24
CA TYR A 53 8.18 -7.67 0.87
C TYR A 53 8.30 -6.23 0.38
N MET A 54 9.52 -5.70 0.42
CA MET A 54 9.85 -4.36 -0.08
C MET A 54 10.97 -4.47 -1.12
N ILE A 55 10.81 -3.79 -2.25
CA ILE A 55 11.85 -3.67 -3.27
C ILE A 55 12.52 -2.31 -3.10
N LEU A 56 13.84 -2.33 -2.91
CA LEU A 56 14.66 -1.14 -2.71
C LEU A 56 15.67 -1.04 -3.86
N PRO A 57 15.37 -0.27 -4.92
CA PRO A 57 16.29 -0.11 -6.04
C PRO A 57 17.51 0.72 -5.63
N ASN A 58 18.63 0.52 -6.32
CA ASN A 58 19.86 1.32 -6.19
C ASN A 58 20.47 1.37 -4.78
N VAL A 59 20.28 0.31 -3.98
CA VAL A 59 20.92 0.18 -2.67
C VAL A 59 22.30 -0.45 -2.84
N ASN A 60 23.32 0.22 -2.30
CA ASN A 60 24.64 -0.36 -2.20
C ASN A 60 24.66 -1.43 -1.08
N ILE A 61 25.27 -2.59 -1.33
CA ILE A 61 25.34 -3.71 -0.38
C ILE A 61 25.94 -3.25 0.96
N GLU A 62 26.96 -2.39 0.93
CA GLU A 62 27.60 -1.88 2.15
C GLU A 62 26.64 -1.06 3.03
N SER A 63 25.60 -0.46 2.45
CA SER A 63 24.63 0.39 3.17
C SER A 63 23.43 -0.35 3.74
N ILE A 64 23.27 -1.65 3.44
CA ILE A 64 22.08 -2.42 3.84
C ILE A 64 21.92 -2.47 5.36
N SER A 65 23.01 -2.61 6.12
CA SER A 65 22.91 -2.67 7.59
C SER A 65 22.38 -1.37 8.19
N ASP A 66 22.87 -0.23 7.70
CA ASP A 66 22.41 1.08 8.18
C ASP A 66 20.97 1.37 7.74
N LEU A 67 20.60 0.90 6.55
CA LEU A 67 19.23 0.97 6.04
C LEU A 67 18.24 0.20 6.92
N ILE A 68 18.60 -1.03 7.32
CA ILE A 68 17.78 -1.86 8.22
C ILE A 68 17.62 -1.16 9.58
N LYS A 69 18.73 -0.70 10.18
CA LYS A 69 18.69 0.04 11.45
C LYS A 69 17.80 1.27 11.38
N ARG A 70 17.88 2.01 10.27
CA ARG A 70 17.01 3.16 10.04
C ARG A 70 15.53 2.74 10.05
N TYR A 71 15.17 1.69 9.32
CA TYR A 71 13.78 1.23 9.28
C TYR A 71 13.25 0.69 10.61
N GLU A 72 14.12 0.05 11.40
CA GLU A 72 13.81 -0.35 12.77
C GLU A 72 13.57 0.89 13.66
N ASN A 73 14.45 1.89 13.59
CA ASN A 73 14.32 3.14 14.34
C ASN A 73 13.08 3.94 13.95
N GLU A 74 12.73 3.96 12.66
CA GLU A 74 11.49 4.56 12.16
C GLU A 74 10.25 3.74 12.50
N GLN A 75 10.41 2.49 12.93
CA GLN A 75 9.31 1.55 13.19
C GLN A 75 8.39 1.34 11.98
N ILE A 76 8.92 1.38 10.75
CA ILE A 76 8.09 1.26 9.53
C ILE A 76 7.24 -0.01 9.54
N PHE A 77 7.77 -1.12 10.06
CA PHE A 77 7.06 -2.40 10.07
C PHE A 77 5.90 -2.47 11.07
N SER A 78 5.85 -1.60 12.09
CA SER A 78 4.66 -1.48 12.96
C SER A 78 3.52 -0.73 12.28
N CYS A 79 3.82 0.00 11.21
CA CYS A 79 2.88 0.80 10.44
C CYS A 79 2.42 0.11 9.16
N ILE A 80 2.41 -1.23 9.14
CA ILE A 80 1.89 -2.05 8.04
C ILE A 80 0.61 -2.76 8.49
N SER A 81 -0.44 -2.64 7.68
CA SER A 81 -1.63 -3.48 7.77
C SER A 81 -1.64 -4.49 6.63
N ASN A 82 -1.84 -5.76 6.95
CA ASN A 82 -1.95 -6.85 5.98
C ASN A 82 -3.15 -7.76 6.30
N LYS A 83 -4.30 -7.14 6.63
CA LYS A 83 -5.55 -7.85 6.93
C LYS A 83 -6.35 -8.02 5.66
N ASP A 84 -7.10 -9.11 5.52
CA ASP A 84 -7.90 -9.47 4.33
C ASP A 84 -8.73 -8.32 3.72
N TYR A 85 -9.23 -7.41 4.56
CA TYR A 85 -10.06 -6.28 4.13
C TYR A 85 -9.29 -4.97 3.97
N ILE A 86 -8.14 -4.80 4.63
CA ILE A 86 -7.37 -3.55 4.56
C ILE A 86 -5.87 -3.79 4.54
N HIS A 87 -5.25 -3.37 3.45
CA HIS A 87 -3.80 -3.37 3.28
C HIS A 87 -3.27 -1.95 3.31
N GLY A 88 -2.10 -1.73 3.88
CA GLY A 88 -1.52 -0.41 3.87
C GLY A 88 -0.18 -0.33 4.56
N THR A 89 0.50 0.77 4.33
CA THR A 89 1.78 1.10 4.95
C THR A 89 1.84 2.59 5.22
N ALA A 90 2.48 2.98 6.32
CA ALA A 90 2.90 4.36 6.53
C ALA A 90 4.42 4.47 6.62
N TRP A 91 4.90 5.64 6.23
CA TRP A 91 6.31 6.04 6.25
C TRP A 91 6.45 7.17 7.26
N PRO A 92 6.81 6.87 8.53
CA PRO A 92 6.79 7.84 9.61
C PRO A 92 7.59 9.11 9.36
N ILE A 93 8.84 9.00 8.88
CA ILE A 93 9.67 10.19 8.57
C ILE A 93 9.03 11.07 7.49
N LEU A 94 8.34 10.45 6.53
CA LEU A 94 7.70 11.18 5.44
C LEU A 94 6.30 11.69 5.81
N GLN A 95 5.76 11.28 6.96
CA GLN A 95 4.39 11.57 7.40
C GLN A 95 3.35 11.23 6.31
N ARG A 96 3.56 10.09 5.66
CA ARG A 96 2.73 9.59 4.55
C ARG A 96 2.19 8.23 4.87
N ALA A 97 0.96 7.96 4.44
CA ALA A 97 0.41 6.62 4.45
C ALA A 97 -0.29 6.30 3.14
N SER A 98 -0.24 5.05 2.74
CA SER A 98 -0.97 4.52 1.58
C SER A 98 -1.69 3.26 2.02
N PHE A 99 -2.99 3.21 1.80
CA PHE A 99 -3.81 2.07 2.21
C PHE A 99 -4.96 1.83 1.24
N VAL A 100 -5.41 0.59 1.19
CA VAL A 100 -6.46 0.07 0.32
C VAL A 100 -7.46 -0.65 1.18
N LEU A 101 -8.72 -0.22 1.13
CA LEU A 101 -9.85 -0.95 1.69
C LEU A 101 -10.52 -1.72 0.54
N TRP A 102 -10.51 -3.04 0.62
CA TRP A 102 -10.95 -3.90 -0.49
C TRP A 102 -12.46 -3.95 -0.66
N ASN A 103 -13.20 -3.87 0.46
CA ASN A 103 -14.65 -4.01 0.51
C ASN A 103 -15.27 -2.91 1.36
N ASN A 104 -16.53 -2.57 1.10
CA ASN A 104 -17.30 -1.62 1.93
C ASN A 104 -17.52 -2.22 3.33
N MET A 105 -16.61 -1.92 4.25
CA MET A 105 -16.60 -2.41 5.62
C MET A 105 -15.95 -1.36 6.52
N THR A 106 -16.59 -1.06 7.64
CA THR A 106 -16.00 -0.18 8.66
C THR A 106 -14.68 -0.78 9.14
N SER A 107 -13.59 -0.09 8.85
CA SER A 107 -12.23 -0.53 9.10
C SER A 107 -11.38 0.61 9.65
N ASN A 108 -10.26 0.26 10.26
CA ASN A 108 -9.28 1.24 10.73
C ASN A 108 -7.90 0.92 10.17
N PHE A 109 -7.24 1.94 9.60
CA PHE A 109 -5.80 1.94 9.36
C PHE A 109 -5.12 2.74 10.46
N SER A 110 -4.20 2.10 11.18
CA SER A 110 -3.47 2.74 12.28
C SER A 110 -1.96 2.57 12.11
N CYS A 111 -1.20 3.63 12.35
CA CYS A 111 0.24 3.63 12.49
C CYS A 111 0.58 4.32 13.82
N GLU A 112 1.37 3.64 14.65
CA GLU A 112 1.88 4.19 15.90
C GLU A 112 3.39 4.02 15.92
N SER A 113 4.10 5.14 15.80
CA SER A 113 5.55 5.22 15.87
C SER A 113 5.96 6.46 16.66
N SER A 114 7.20 6.49 17.12
CA SER A 114 7.76 7.66 17.83
C SER A 114 7.82 8.94 16.97
N LEU A 115 7.79 8.82 15.63
CA LEU A 115 7.92 9.93 14.68
C LEU A 115 6.58 10.33 14.05
N PHE A 116 5.58 9.45 14.11
CA PHE A 116 4.32 9.62 13.40
C PHE A 116 3.24 8.71 13.98
N THR A 117 2.07 9.28 14.29
CA THR A 117 0.89 8.56 14.75
C THR A 117 -0.29 8.91 13.85
N LEU A 118 -0.96 7.92 13.28
CA LEU A 118 -2.10 8.14 12.38
C LEU A 118 -3.17 7.09 12.64
N ASN A 119 -4.43 7.50 12.68
CA ASN A 119 -5.59 6.65 12.82
C ASN A 119 -6.68 7.14 11.84
N VAL A 120 -7.01 6.26 10.89
CA VAL A 120 -7.95 6.57 9.81
C VAL A 120 -9.07 5.54 9.80
N HIS A 121 -10.27 6.03 10.06
CA HIS A 121 -11.51 5.26 10.00
C HIS A 121 -12.15 5.38 8.61
N LEU A 122 -12.37 4.23 7.99
CA LEU A 122 -12.86 4.07 6.63
C LEU A 122 -14.11 3.21 6.62
N LYS A 123 -14.98 3.40 5.62
CA LYS A 123 -16.18 2.58 5.42
C LYS A 123 -16.35 2.12 3.97
N ASP A 124 -15.90 2.92 3.02
CA ASP A 124 -16.00 2.63 1.60
C ASP A 124 -14.72 1.99 1.06
N ALA A 125 -14.86 1.04 0.14
CA ALA A 125 -13.72 0.50 -0.59
C ALA A 125 -13.00 1.62 -1.35
N GLY A 126 -11.71 1.42 -1.66
CA GLY A 126 -10.95 2.40 -2.41
C GLY A 126 -9.46 2.36 -2.10
N VAL A 127 -8.72 3.18 -2.84
CA VAL A 127 -7.30 3.42 -2.63
C VAL A 127 -7.14 4.82 -2.06
N TYR A 128 -6.39 4.92 -0.98
CA TYR A 128 -6.25 6.12 -0.18
C TYR A 128 -4.77 6.46 0.01
N LEU A 129 -4.44 7.73 -0.12
CA LEU A 129 -3.15 8.28 0.25
C LEU A 129 -3.36 9.41 1.25
N PHE A 130 -2.68 9.32 2.39
CA PHE A 130 -2.55 10.38 3.36
C PHE A 130 -1.17 11.00 3.22
N ASN A 131 -1.10 12.33 3.24
CA ASN A 131 0.15 13.07 3.29
C ASN A 131 0.00 14.27 4.21
N GLU A 132 0.91 14.39 5.18
CA GLU A 132 0.95 15.46 6.16
C GLU A 132 2.24 16.27 6.05
N THR A 133 2.10 17.54 6.41
CA THR A 133 3.18 18.51 6.57
C THR A 133 3.06 19.11 7.97
N THR A 134 3.97 20.01 8.34
CA THR A 134 3.95 20.63 9.68
C THR A 134 2.67 21.42 10.00
N SER A 135 1.86 21.80 9.02
CA SER A 135 0.68 22.65 9.21
C SER A 135 -0.59 22.17 8.50
N HIS A 136 -0.49 21.23 7.57
CA HIS A 136 -1.62 20.77 6.75
C HIS A 136 -1.52 19.27 6.46
N PHE A 137 -2.65 18.62 6.28
CA PHE A 137 -2.71 17.27 5.72
C PHE A 137 -3.55 17.26 4.45
N SER A 138 -3.40 16.20 3.67
CA SER A 138 -4.15 15.97 2.45
C SER A 138 -4.54 14.51 2.35
N ILE A 139 -5.72 14.26 1.77
CA ILE A 139 -6.18 12.93 1.42
C ILE A 139 -6.41 12.87 -0.08
N THR A 140 -5.78 11.89 -0.71
CA THR A 140 -6.11 11.49 -2.07
C THR A 140 -6.88 10.18 -2.04
N ILE A 141 -7.95 10.10 -2.82
CA ILE A 141 -8.76 8.89 -2.96
C ILE A 141 -8.97 8.55 -4.43
N SER A 142 -8.96 7.27 -4.75
CA SER A 142 -9.47 6.74 -6.01
C SER A 142 -10.40 5.56 -5.75
N HIS A 143 -11.52 5.51 -6.49
CA HIS A 143 -12.46 4.39 -6.46
C HIS A 143 -12.51 3.71 -7.84
N PRO A 144 -12.23 2.40 -7.94
CA PRO A 144 -12.04 1.74 -9.23
C PRO A 144 -13.34 1.51 -10.02
N ASN A 145 -14.50 1.51 -9.36
CA ASN A 145 -15.79 1.15 -9.97
C ASN A 145 -16.99 2.06 -9.61
N ARG A 146 -16.78 3.17 -8.86
CA ARG A 146 -17.85 4.13 -8.49
C ARG A 146 -17.56 5.50 -9.09
N ILE A 147 -18.63 6.18 -9.47
CA ILE A 147 -18.65 7.57 -9.95
C ILE A 147 -19.86 8.27 -9.34
N ASN A 148 -19.82 9.60 -9.33
CA ASN A 148 -20.90 10.47 -8.86
C ASN A 148 -21.41 10.12 -7.44
N ASP A 149 -20.47 9.81 -6.55
CA ASP A 149 -20.72 9.40 -5.18
C ASP A 149 -19.86 10.23 -4.23
N THR A 150 -20.14 10.17 -2.94
CA THR A 150 -19.34 10.84 -1.90
C THR A 150 -18.82 9.83 -0.91
N ILE A 151 -17.49 9.81 -0.74
CA ILE A 151 -16.83 8.96 0.26
C ILE A 151 -16.51 9.82 1.47
N THR A 152 -16.80 9.30 2.67
CA THR A 152 -16.48 9.98 3.93
C THR A 152 -15.44 9.18 4.71
N ILE A 153 -14.39 9.87 5.13
CA ILE A 153 -13.27 9.31 5.88
C ILE A 153 -13.17 10.09 7.19
N ASN A 154 -12.92 9.41 8.31
CA ASN A 154 -12.62 10.08 9.57
C ASN A 154 -11.14 9.88 9.91
N ILE A 155 -10.47 10.97 10.26
CA ILE A 155 -9.02 11.01 10.50
C ILE A 155 -8.76 11.64 11.85
N ASP A 156 -7.82 11.12 12.61
CA ASP A 156 -7.31 11.69 13.86
C ASP A 156 -6.42 12.93 13.66
N ARG A 157 -6.89 13.85 12.82
CA ARG A 157 -6.30 15.17 12.57
C ARG A 157 -7.37 16.22 12.64
N ILE A 158 -6.99 17.43 13.02
CA ILE A 158 -7.83 18.61 12.89
C ILE A 158 -7.57 19.22 11.51
N GLY A 159 -8.59 19.21 10.65
CA GLY A 159 -8.56 19.75 9.32
C GLY A 159 -9.50 20.93 9.18
N TYR A 160 -9.15 21.85 8.29
CA TYR A 160 -9.91 23.06 8.02
C TYR A 160 -10.07 23.17 6.51
N GLY A 161 -11.30 23.22 6.02
CA GLY A 161 -11.58 23.24 4.57
C GLY A 161 -13.06 23.01 4.29
N GLN A 162 -13.49 23.29 3.06
CA GLN A 162 -14.90 23.16 2.66
C GLN A 162 -15.41 21.71 2.80
N GLU A 163 -14.54 20.74 2.55
CA GLU A 163 -14.83 19.31 2.59
C GLU A 163 -14.44 18.65 3.93
N CYS A 164 -14.01 19.47 4.90
CA CYS A 164 -13.51 19.02 6.20
C CYS A 164 -14.43 19.51 7.32
N ILE A 165 -15.03 18.57 8.04
CA ILE A 165 -15.87 18.86 9.21
C ILE A 165 -15.09 18.42 10.46
N PRO A 166 -14.45 19.35 11.19
CA PRO A 166 -13.77 19.03 12.44
C PRO A 166 -14.79 18.58 13.50
N LEU A 167 -14.43 17.55 14.26
CA LEU A 167 -15.21 16.97 15.34
C LEU A 167 -14.59 17.32 16.70
N SER A 168 -15.38 17.20 17.77
CA SER A 168 -15.00 17.62 19.13
C SER A 168 -13.86 16.80 19.78
N ASN A 169 -13.43 15.70 19.15
CA ASN A 169 -12.41 14.77 19.65
C ASN A 169 -11.07 14.89 18.89
N ASN A 170 -10.76 16.05 18.33
CA ASN A 170 -9.57 16.30 17.49
C ASN A 170 -9.50 15.40 16.24
N THR A 171 -10.64 14.93 15.76
CA THR A 171 -10.76 14.21 14.48
C THR A 171 -11.48 15.06 13.46
N THR A 172 -11.34 14.73 12.17
CA THR A 172 -12.02 15.42 11.08
C THR A 172 -12.70 14.41 10.18
N ASN A 173 -13.96 14.67 9.84
CA ASN A 173 -14.62 13.98 8.74
C ASN A 173 -14.29 14.71 7.44
N VAL A 174 -13.66 14.00 6.51
CA VAL A 174 -13.35 14.47 5.17
C VAL A 174 -14.34 13.84 4.20
N SER A 175 -15.12 14.67 3.52
CA SER A 175 -16.06 14.23 2.48
C SER A 175 -15.47 14.47 1.10
N ILE A 176 -15.39 13.43 0.28
CA ILE A 176 -14.72 13.50 -1.03
C ILE A 176 -15.69 13.07 -2.11
N LYS A 177 -16.02 14.00 -3.01
CA LYS A 177 -16.90 13.73 -4.15
C LYS A 177 -16.11 13.07 -5.28
N LEU A 178 -16.52 11.87 -5.68
CA LEU A 178 -15.95 11.13 -6.79
C LEU A 178 -16.29 11.79 -8.14
N PRO A 179 -15.48 11.53 -9.18
CA PRO A 179 -15.75 12.02 -10.53
C PRO A 179 -17.15 11.64 -11.00
N SER A 180 -17.85 12.53 -11.70
CA SER A 180 -19.22 12.28 -12.20
C SER A 180 -19.25 11.58 -13.56
N SER A 181 -18.18 11.67 -14.34
CA SER A 181 -18.08 11.13 -15.70
C SER A 181 -17.40 9.76 -15.72
N LYS A 182 -17.87 8.87 -16.59
CA LYS A 182 -17.33 7.50 -16.73
C LYS A 182 -15.90 7.49 -17.26
N GLU A 183 -15.55 8.50 -18.06
CA GLU A 183 -14.20 8.71 -18.61
C GLU A 183 -13.17 8.97 -17.51
N LEU A 184 -13.61 9.45 -16.34
CA LEU A 184 -12.78 9.72 -15.18
C LEU A 184 -12.85 8.60 -14.12
N LEU A 185 -13.47 7.46 -14.41
CA LEU A 185 -13.53 6.33 -13.49
C LEU A 185 -12.12 5.89 -13.06
N GLY A 186 -11.90 5.72 -11.75
CA GLY A 186 -10.58 5.40 -11.20
C GLY A 186 -9.62 6.58 -11.09
N SER A 187 -10.02 7.79 -11.49
CA SER A 187 -9.21 8.99 -11.26
C SER A 187 -9.08 9.30 -9.79
N SER A 188 -7.92 9.85 -9.42
CA SER A 188 -7.65 10.30 -8.05
C SER A 188 -8.22 11.70 -7.81
N ILE A 189 -8.91 11.87 -6.69
CA ILE A 189 -9.38 13.17 -6.18
C ILE A 189 -8.60 13.49 -4.92
N ILE A 190 -8.14 14.73 -4.79
CA ILE A 190 -7.41 15.22 -3.61
C ILE A 190 -8.24 16.25 -2.85
N VAL A 191 -8.23 16.14 -1.52
CA VAL A 191 -8.69 17.15 -0.58
C VAL A 191 -7.51 17.56 0.28
N THR A 192 -7.38 18.86 0.54
CA THR A 192 -6.29 19.52 1.28
C THR A 192 -6.87 20.40 2.37
#